data_AF-A0A2E2HJ57-F1
#
_entry.id   AF-A0A2E2HJ57-F1
#
_cell.length_a   1.000
_cell.length_b   1.000
_cell.length_c   1.000
_cell.angle_alpha   90.00
_cell.angle_beta   90.00
_cell.angle_gamma   90.00
#
_symmetry.space_group_name_H-M   'P 1'
#
loop_
_entity.id
_entity.type
_entity.pdbx_description
1 polymer ?
#
loop_
_entity_poly.entity_id
_entity_poly.type
_entity_poly.pdbx_seq_one_letter_code
_entity_poly.pdbx_strand_id
1 'polypeptide(L)'
;MKLLLCTISRNNAKRLKSWYNQINTFVTLLLEQHDVELSIYENDSNDGTKQRLSKYADRLSKRCTTTLTTTDLGTDHLVGQEGARVKNIANARNACMEQASDINAFDKIIFVETDVVYNPHEALQLIHHDADIVSGFTTNAMGQFYDAWATRKTSEETWWNHGIPTENTEVWSTFNGVCVYDAKAFQEGARFAGVNPRTGEIDCDTTVICEVFRAMNYDNIVMLPINVRHPPTSIKERLYYFKQQLLRRT
;
A
#
# COMPACT_ATOMS: atom_id res chain seq x y z
N MET A 1 13.57 15.70 -0.33
CA MET A 1 12.76 15.26 0.83
C MET A 1 13.42 14.03 1.45
N LYS A 2 13.10 13.72 2.70
CA LYS A 2 13.38 12.42 3.31
C LYS A 2 12.12 11.57 3.31
N LEU A 3 12.20 10.39 2.70
CA LEU A 3 11.06 9.51 2.41
C LEU A 3 11.18 8.20 3.17
N LEU A 4 10.08 7.74 3.77
CA LEU A 4 9.97 6.40 4.32
C LEU A 4 9.10 5.52 3.43
N LEU A 5 9.68 4.47 2.86
CA LEU A 5 8.94 3.44 2.12
C LEU A 5 8.62 2.29 3.08
N CYS A 6 7.35 1.96 3.23
CA CYS A 6 6.84 0.89 4.07
C CYS A 6 6.24 -0.22 3.22
N THR A 7 6.56 -1.47 3.56
CA THR A 7 5.99 -2.65 2.95
C THR A 7 5.68 -3.68 4.02
N ILE A 8 4.42 -4.13 4.07
CA ILE A 8 4.01 -5.29 4.88
C ILE A 8 3.84 -6.52 3.98
N SER A 9 4.11 -7.71 4.52
CA SER A 9 3.98 -8.95 3.76
C SER A 9 3.61 -10.12 4.66
N ARG A 10 2.72 -10.98 4.17
CA ARG A 10 2.38 -12.27 4.78
C ARG A 10 2.04 -13.28 3.69
N ASN A 11 2.67 -14.45 3.72
CA ASN A 11 2.44 -15.55 2.76
C ASN A 11 2.39 -15.12 1.28
N ASN A 12 3.37 -14.32 0.85
CA ASN A 12 3.39 -13.73 -0.49
C ASN A 12 4.64 -14.08 -1.33
N ALA A 13 5.29 -15.20 -1.05
CA ALA A 13 6.58 -15.58 -1.65
C ALA A 13 6.56 -15.59 -3.18
N LYS A 14 5.41 -15.91 -3.78
CA LYS A 14 5.21 -15.97 -5.23
C LYS A 14 5.30 -14.62 -5.93
N ARG A 15 4.93 -13.52 -5.26
CA ARG A 15 4.90 -12.17 -5.86
C ARG A 15 6.15 -11.35 -5.52
N LEU A 16 6.93 -11.73 -4.51
CA LEU A 16 8.08 -10.97 -4.05
C LEU A 16 9.17 -10.70 -5.11
N LYS A 17 9.31 -11.55 -6.13
CA LYS A 17 10.25 -11.24 -7.24
C LYS A 17 9.78 -10.01 -8.03
N SER A 18 8.48 -9.90 -8.30
CA SER A 18 7.90 -8.74 -8.99
C SER A 18 8.00 -7.50 -8.11
N TRP A 19 7.61 -7.62 -6.84
CA TRP A 19 7.77 -6.54 -5.86
C TRP A 19 9.21 -6.04 -5.79
N TYR A 20 10.20 -6.94 -5.63
CA TYR A 20 11.62 -6.57 -5.56
C TYR A 20 12.08 -5.79 -6.79
N ASN A 21 11.70 -6.24 -7.99
CA ASN A 21 12.08 -5.54 -9.21
C ASN A 21 11.49 -4.12 -9.26
N GLN A 22 10.22 -3.97 -8.87
CA GLN A 22 9.53 -2.68 -8.88
C GLN A 22 10.09 -1.74 -7.82
N ILE A 23 10.21 -2.20 -6.57
CA ILE A 23 10.73 -1.38 -5.46
C ILE A 23 12.20 -1.01 -5.69
N ASN A 24 13.02 -1.91 -6.23
CA ASN A 24 14.41 -1.58 -6.55
C ASN A 24 14.52 -0.50 -7.63
N THR A 25 13.68 -0.56 -8.66
CA THR A 25 13.60 0.51 -9.67
C THR A 25 13.09 1.80 -9.03
N PHE A 26 12.05 1.74 -8.21
CA PHE A 26 11.47 2.91 -7.57
C PHE A 26 12.48 3.62 -6.65
N VAL A 27 13.19 2.86 -5.80
CA VAL A 27 14.29 3.36 -4.97
C VAL A 27 15.39 4.00 -5.83
N THR A 28 15.73 3.43 -6.99
CA THR A 28 16.69 4.08 -7.92
C THR A 28 16.24 5.48 -8.30
N LEU A 29 14.99 5.61 -8.72
CA LEU A 29 14.44 6.87 -9.21
C LEU A 29 14.35 7.89 -8.07
N LEU A 30 13.98 7.46 -6.86
CA LEU A 30 13.85 8.35 -5.71
C LEU A 30 15.21 8.87 -5.22
N LEU A 31 16.24 8.02 -5.20
CA LEU A 31 17.58 8.40 -4.76
C LEU A 31 18.26 9.46 -5.66
N GLU A 32 17.70 9.77 -6.83
CA GLU A 32 18.19 10.88 -7.67
C GLU A 32 17.96 12.26 -7.02
N GLN A 33 16.93 12.39 -6.17
CA GLN A 33 16.48 13.69 -5.64
C GLN A 33 16.11 13.67 -4.15
N HIS A 34 16.05 12.49 -3.53
CA HIS A 34 15.55 12.31 -2.17
C HIS A 34 16.46 11.42 -1.32
N ASP A 35 16.40 11.62 -0.01
CA ASP A 35 16.88 10.65 0.96
C ASP A 35 15.77 9.61 1.18
N VAL A 36 16.13 8.33 1.18
CA VAL A 36 15.18 7.21 1.17
C VAL A 36 15.55 6.22 2.25
N GLU A 37 14.57 5.87 3.07
CA GLU A 37 14.62 4.74 3.97
C GLU A 37 13.55 3.71 3.59
N LEU A 38 13.88 2.43 3.67
CA LEU A 38 12.98 1.33 3.39
C LEU A 38 12.74 0.50 4.65
N SER A 39 11.48 0.34 5.01
CA SER A 39 11.03 -0.48 6.11
C SER A 39 10.16 -1.63 5.61
N ILE A 40 10.56 -2.85 5.94
CA ILE A 40 9.88 -4.08 5.53
C ILE A 40 9.45 -4.83 6.79
N TYR A 41 8.17 -5.12 6.90
CA TYR A 41 7.61 -5.88 8.01
C TYR A 41 6.93 -7.14 7.51
N GLU A 42 7.24 -8.25 8.16
CA GLU A 42 6.66 -9.55 7.87
C GLU A 42 6.19 -10.20 9.17
N ASN A 43 5.03 -10.86 9.11
CA ASN A 43 4.56 -11.69 10.20
C ASN A 43 3.93 -13.00 9.72
N ASP A 44 4.18 -14.07 10.48
CA ASP A 44 3.50 -15.37 10.40
C ASP A 44 3.51 -16.06 9.02
N SER A 45 4.51 -15.81 8.16
CA SER A 45 4.61 -16.50 6.88
C SER A 45 5.25 -17.88 6.98
N ASN A 46 4.71 -18.84 6.24
CA ASN A 46 5.21 -20.23 6.14
C ASN A 46 5.48 -20.69 4.69
N ASP A 47 5.37 -19.80 3.70
CA ASP A 47 5.49 -20.10 2.27
C ASP A 47 6.85 -19.74 1.63
N GLY A 48 7.85 -19.41 2.47
CA GLY A 48 9.16 -18.91 2.03
C GLY A 48 9.26 -17.39 1.85
N THR A 49 8.24 -16.63 2.24
CA THR A 49 8.26 -15.15 2.25
C THR A 49 9.45 -14.61 3.05
N LYS A 50 9.67 -15.09 4.28
CA LYS A 50 10.77 -14.68 5.17
C LYS A 50 12.14 -14.71 4.49
N GLN A 51 12.46 -15.86 3.90
CA GLN A 51 13.75 -16.12 3.23
C GLN A 51 13.96 -15.19 2.03
N ARG A 52 12.90 -14.93 1.26
CA ARG A 52 12.96 -14.05 0.08
C ARG A 52 13.09 -12.59 0.50
N LEU A 53 12.32 -12.13 1.49
CA LEU A 53 12.43 -10.76 2.00
C LEU A 53 13.81 -10.49 2.57
N SER A 54 14.38 -11.40 3.37
CA SER A 54 15.76 -11.27 3.87
C SER A 54 16.76 -11.08 2.73
N LYS A 55 16.72 -11.95 1.71
CA LYS A 55 17.58 -11.82 0.53
C LYS A 55 17.41 -10.48 -0.21
N TYR A 56 16.19 -9.96 -0.29
CA TYR A 56 15.90 -8.72 -0.99
C TYR A 56 16.27 -7.48 -0.16
N ALA A 57 16.03 -7.52 1.15
CA ALA A 57 16.46 -6.50 2.10
C ALA A 57 17.99 -6.35 2.08
N ASP A 58 18.74 -7.46 2.09
CA ASP A 58 20.21 -7.46 1.99
C ASP A 58 20.74 -6.82 0.69
N ARG A 59 19.93 -6.79 -0.36
CA ARG A 59 20.30 -6.14 -1.64
C ARG A 59 19.97 -4.66 -1.61
N LEU A 60 18.83 -4.31 -1.04
CA LEU A 60 18.35 -2.92 -0.93
C LEU A 60 19.16 -2.13 0.09
N SER A 61 19.63 -2.77 1.17
CA SER A 61 20.50 -2.17 2.19
C SER A 61 21.84 -1.66 1.65
N LYS A 62 22.26 -2.13 0.48
CA LYS A 62 23.46 -1.63 -0.22
C LYS A 62 23.25 -0.27 -0.90
N ARG A 63 22.02 0.23 -0.92
CA ARG A 63 21.60 1.42 -1.66
C ARG A 63 21.00 2.50 -0.77
N CYS A 64 20.24 2.10 0.23
CA CYS A 64 19.54 2.97 1.18
C CYS A 64 19.41 2.26 2.53
N THR A 65 19.19 3.01 3.60
CA THR A 65 18.85 2.43 4.90
C THR A 65 17.66 1.49 4.73
N THR A 66 17.83 0.23 5.12
CA THR A 66 16.79 -0.80 4.96
C THR A 66 16.66 -1.60 6.24
N THR A 67 15.46 -1.61 6.81
CA THR A 67 15.11 -2.39 7.99
C THR A 67 14.15 -3.50 7.60
N LEU A 68 14.44 -4.73 8.03
CA LEU A 68 13.53 -5.87 7.89
C LEU A 68 13.27 -6.46 9.27
N THR A 69 11.99 -6.56 9.63
CA THR A 69 11.54 -7.36 10.78
C THR A 69 10.66 -8.50 10.30
N THR A 70 10.93 -9.69 10.85
CA THR A 70 10.12 -10.90 10.68
C THR A 70 9.71 -11.39 12.06
N THR A 71 8.41 -11.62 12.26
CA THR A 71 7.85 -12.01 13.56
C THR A 71 6.93 -13.22 13.43
N ASP A 72 6.88 -14.02 14.50
CA ASP A 72 5.94 -15.12 14.67
C ASP A 72 4.99 -14.75 15.81
N LEU A 73 3.89 -14.08 15.45
CA LEU A 73 2.85 -13.61 16.37
C LEU A 73 1.84 -14.72 16.69
N GLY A 74 1.80 -15.78 15.89
CA GLY A 74 0.86 -16.88 16.05
C GLY A 74 -0.58 -16.50 15.73
N THR A 75 -0.78 -15.46 14.91
CA THR A 75 -2.14 -15.03 14.52
C THR A 75 -2.71 -15.93 13.43
N ASP A 76 -4.02 -16.13 13.43
CA ASP A 76 -4.68 -16.82 12.33
C ASP A 76 -4.58 -16.03 11.02
N HIS A 77 -4.51 -16.75 9.90
CA HIS A 77 -4.56 -16.16 8.57
C HIS A 77 -6.02 -15.94 8.15
N LEU A 78 -6.55 -14.77 8.49
CA LEU A 78 -7.94 -14.38 8.24
C LEU A 78 -8.13 -13.74 6.85
N VAL A 79 -9.29 -13.95 6.24
CA VAL A 79 -9.67 -13.40 4.91
C VAL A 79 -10.96 -12.58 5.02
N GLY A 80 -11.20 -11.65 4.10
CA GLY A 80 -12.45 -10.87 4.07
C GLY A 80 -12.51 -9.68 5.03
N GLN A 81 -13.68 -9.36 5.57
CA GLN A 81 -13.95 -8.15 6.37
C GLN A 81 -13.94 -8.41 7.89
N GLU A 82 -13.26 -9.45 8.32
CA GLU A 82 -13.23 -9.83 9.73
C GLU A 82 -12.51 -8.77 10.58
N GLY A 83 -13.09 -8.39 11.72
CA GLY A 83 -12.54 -7.35 12.60
C GLY A 83 -11.12 -7.63 13.09
N ALA A 84 -10.80 -8.88 13.37
CA ALA A 84 -9.45 -9.30 13.75
C ALA A 84 -8.46 -9.13 12.57
N ARG A 85 -8.90 -9.38 11.33
CA ARG A 85 -8.05 -9.19 10.14
C ARG A 85 -7.63 -7.74 9.97
N VAL A 86 -8.58 -6.79 10.00
CA VAL A 86 -8.27 -5.37 9.80
C VAL A 86 -7.41 -4.80 10.93
N LYS A 87 -7.62 -5.25 12.17
CA LYS A 87 -6.76 -4.90 13.31
C LYS A 87 -5.34 -5.44 13.14
N ASN A 88 -5.20 -6.69 12.68
CA ASN A 88 -3.87 -7.28 12.45
C ASN A 88 -3.10 -6.55 11.35
N ILE A 89 -3.78 -6.18 10.25
CA ILE A 89 -3.15 -5.40 9.17
C ILE A 89 -2.75 -4.00 9.67
N ALA A 90 -3.65 -3.31 10.38
CA ALA A 90 -3.35 -2.01 10.97
C ALA A 90 -2.13 -2.06 11.90
N ASN A 91 -2.06 -3.06 12.78
CA ASN A 91 -0.91 -3.27 13.67
C ASN A 91 0.37 -3.54 12.88
N ALA A 92 0.32 -4.34 11.80
CA ALA A 92 1.48 -4.58 10.95
C ALA A 92 1.96 -3.31 10.24
N ARG A 93 1.05 -2.43 9.79
CA ARG A 93 1.43 -1.13 9.20
C ARG A 93 2.10 -0.21 10.22
N ASN A 94 1.53 -0.11 11.42
CA ASN A 94 2.12 0.68 12.50
C ASN A 94 3.51 0.13 12.88
N ALA A 95 3.65 -1.18 13.07
CA ALA A 95 4.94 -1.81 13.37
C ALA A 95 5.97 -1.62 12.24
N CYS A 96 5.52 -1.67 10.98
CA CYS A 96 6.36 -1.35 9.82
C CYS A 96 6.85 0.09 9.84
N MET A 97 6.01 1.04 10.24
CA MET A 97 6.44 2.44 10.32
C MET A 97 7.35 2.69 11.53
N GLU A 98 7.01 2.12 12.69
CA GLU A 98 7.67 2.39 13.98
C GLU A 98 9.06 1.76 14.12
N GLN A 99 9.39 0.76 13.30
CA GLN A 99 10.74 0.18 13.26
C GLN A 99 11.77 1.02 12.48
N ALA A 100 11.30 2.04 11.74
CA ALA A 100 12.17 2.92 10.97
C ALA A 100 12.93 3.90 11.90
N SER A 101 13.75 4.76 11.31
CA SER A 101 14.28 5.95 11.99
C SER A 101 13.16 6.82 12.56
N ASP A 102 13.52 7.79 13.40
CA ASP A 102 12.58 8.74 14.00
C ASP A 102 11.61 9.33 12.97
N ILE A 103 10.31 9.15 13.21
CA ILE A 103 9.24 9.54 12.31
C ILE A 103 9.23 11.06 12.02
N ASN A 104 9.76 11.85 12.96
CA ASN A 104 9.90 13.29 12.84
C ASN A 104 10.93 13.71 11.78
N ALA A 105 11.73 12.77 11.26
CA ALA A 105 12.71 13.05 10.22
C ALA A 105 12.15 12.94 8.79
N PHE A 106 10.97 12.34 8.59
CA PHE A 106 10.41 12.11 7.25
C PHE A 106 9.48 13.24 6.83
N ASP A 107 9.51 13.57 5.54
CA ASP A 107 8.55 14.50 4.92
C ASP A 107 7.30 13.75 4.42
N LYS A 108 7.49 12.52 3.92
CA LYS A 108 6.41 11.66 3.41
C LYS A 108 6.62 10.21 3.79
N ILE A 109 5.51 9.50 4.04
CA ILE A 109 5.48 8.05 4.30
C ILE A 109 4.72 7.37 3.17
N ILE A 110 5.28 6.31 2.60
CA ILE A 110 4.77 5.66 1.40
C ILE A 110 4.56 4.18 1.66
N PHE A 111 3.33 3.70 1.56
CA PHE A 111 3.04 2.28 1.61
C PHE A 111 3.01 1.69 0.21
N VAL A 112 3.81 0.64 0.01
CA VAL A 112 3.85 -0.16 -1.23
C VAL A 112 3.49 -1.60 -0.90
N GLU A 113 2.34 -2.05 -1.39
CA GLU A 113 1.88 -3.43 -1.23
C GLU A 113 2.80 -4.41 -1.97
N THR A 114 3.07 -5.55 -1.34
CA THR A 114 3.93 -6.59 -1.95
C THR A 114 3.26 -7.34 -3.08
N ASP A 115 1.95 -7.21 -3.19
CA ASP A 115 1.12 -8.10 -3.97
C ASP A 115 0.52 -7.42 -5.21
N VAL A 116 0.95 -6.19 -5.52
CA VAL A 116 0.51 -5.42 -6.69
C VAL A 116 1.59 -5.26 -7.77
N VAL A 117 1.17 -4.81 -8.95
CA VAL A 117 2.04 -4.43 -10.08
C VAL A 117 1.76 -2.98 -10.46
N TYR A 118 2.76 -2.11 -10.41
CA TYR A 118 2.69 -0.69 -10.74
C TYR A 118 3.86 -0.28 -11.64
N ASN A 119 3.74 0.89 -12.27
CA ASN A 119 4.85 1.50 -12.99
C ASN A 119 5.64 2.44 -12.04
N PRO A 120 6.90 2.14 -11.69
CA PRO A 120 7.70 2.98 -10.80
C PRO A 120 7.88 4.42 -11.27
N HIS A 121 7.90 4.67 -12.59
CA HIS A 121 8.02 6.02 -13.13
C HIS A 121 6.74 6.84 -12.95
N GLU A 122 5.57 6.20 -13.14
CA GLU A 122 4.28 6.86 -12.87
C GLU A 122 4.10 7.11 -11.37
N ALA A 123 4.54 6.18 -10.52
CA ALA A 123 4.46 6.32 -9.07
C ALA A 123 5.22 7.53 -8.51
N LEU A 124 6.21 8.08 -9.23
CA LEU A 124 6.87 9.33 -8.85
C LEU A 124 5.89 10.51 -8.75
N GLN A 125 4.85 10.52 -9.59
CA GLN A 125 3.84 11.57 -9.57
C GLN A 125 3.08 11.61 -8.23
N LEU A 126 2.92 10.45 -7.57
CA LEU A 126 2.32 10.38 -6.23
C LEU A 126 3.23 11.05 -5.18
N ILE A 127 4.55 10.91 -5.32
CA ILE A 127 5.53 11.43 -4.36
C ILE A 127 5.59 12.96 -4.39
N HIS A 128 5.44 13.53 -5.58
CA HIS A 128 5.53 14.98 -5.79
C HIS A 128 4.19 15.71 -5.66
N HIS A 129 3.10 15.01 -5.29
CA HIS A 129 1.82 15.64 -5.07
C HIS A 129 1.74 16.30 -3.68
N ASP A 130 1.06 17.44 -3.60
CA ASP A 130 0.91 18.26 -2.39
C ASP A 130 -0.33 17.88 -1.55
N ALA A 131 -0.90 16.69 -1.80
CA ALA A 131 -2.04 16.20 -1.03
C ALA A 131 -1.58 15.51 0.24
N ASP A 132 -2.44 15.54 1.26
CA ASP A 132 -2.18 14.88 2.55
C ASP A 132 -2.13 13.37 2.39
N ILE A 133 -2.99 12.83 1.52
CA ILE A 133 -2.99 11.43 1.11
C ILE A 133 -3.18 11.37 -0.40
N VAL A 134 -2.32 10.61 -1.09
CA VAL A 134 -2.43 10.41 -2.53
C VAL A 134 -2.13 8.97 -2.93
N SER A 135 -2.98 8.41 -3.78
CA SER A 135 -2.76 7.08 -4.38
C SER A 135 -3.13 7.05 -5.86
N GLY A 136 -2.75 5.97 -6.55
CA GLY A 136 -3.40 5.59 -7.80
C GLY A 136 -4.77 4.94 -7.57
N PHE A 137 -5.25 4.18 -8.53
CA PHE A 137 -6.41 3.26 -8.39
C PHE A 137 -6.00 1.83 -8.69
N THR A 138 -6.62 0.84 -8.03
CA THR A 138 -6.32 -0.57 -8.29
C THR A 138 -7.29 -1.21 -9.26
N THR A 139 -6.79 -1.95 -10.26
CA THR A 139 -7.59 -2.84 -11.10
C THR A 139 -7.26 -4.30 -10.90
N ASN A 140 -8.27 -5.17 -11.03
CA ASN A 140 -8.06 -6.61 -11.10
C ASN A 140 -7.50 -7.01 -12.47
N ALA A 141 -7.20 -8.30 -12.65
CA ALA A 141 -6.67 -8.82 -13.90
C ALA A 141 -7.60 -8.66 -15.13
N MET A 142 -8.88 -8.32 -14.89
CA MET A 142 -9.88 -8.04 -15.94
C MET A 142 -10.04 -6.54 -16.23
N GLY A 143 -9.28 -5.66 -15.55
CA GLY A 143 -9.36 -4.21 -15.72
C GLY A 143 -10.50 -3.55 -14.95
N GLN A 144 -11.13 -4.25 -14.02
CA GLN A 144 -12.21 -3.72 -13.18
C GLN A 144 -11.62 -3.15 -11.88
N PHE A 145 -12.23 -2.10 -11.33
CA PHE A 145 -11.82 -1.53 -10.04
C PHE A 145 -11.81 -2.62 -8.95
N TYR A 146 -10.72 -2.72 -8.18
CA TYR A 146 -10.51 -3.82 -7.23
C TYR A 146 -10.74 -3.40 -5.76
N ASP A 147 -10.04 -2.38 -5.28
CA ASP A 147 -10.05 -1.97 -3.86
C ASP A 147 -11.24 -1.06 -3.52
N ALA A 148 -12.45 -1.49 -3.93
CA ALA A 148 -13.66 -0.70 -3.79
C ALA A 148 -14.04 -0.41 -2.33
N TRP A 149 -13.66 -1.28 -1.38
CA TRP A 149 -13.96 -1.07 0.05
C TRP A 149 -13.10 0.04 0.69
N ALA A 150 -11.85 0.19 0.24
CA ALA A 150 -10.92 1.22 0.73
C ALA A 150 -11.20 2.61 0.14
N THR A 151 -11.92 2.67 -0.99
CA THR A 151 -12.09 3.89 -1.78
C THR A 151 -13.52 4.41 -1.67
N ARG A 152 -13.69 5.70 -1.35
CA ARG A 152 -14.99 6.37 -1.19
C ARG A 152 -14.93 7.75 -1.79
N LYS A 153 -15.95 8.17 -2.54
CA LYS A 153 -16.03 9.54 -3.06
C LYS A 153 -16.52 10.52 -1.99
N THR A 154 -17.43 10.07 -1.13
CA THR A 154 -18.08 10.89 -0.08
C THR A 154 -18.12 10.16 1.26
N SER A 155 -18.51 10.86 2.32
CA SER A 155 -18.54 10.32 3.69
C SER A 155 -19.66 9.29 3.92
N GLU A 156 -20.67 9.35 3.07
CA GLU A 156 -21.89 8.55 3.05
C GLU A 156 -21.68 7.20 2.34
N GLU A 157 -20.60 7.08 1.56
CA GLU A 157 -20.29 5.87 0.83
C GLU A 157 -19.56 4.84 1.70
N THR A 158 -19.82 3.57 1.42
CA THR A 158 -19.11 2.43 2.02
C THR A 158 -18.21 1.70 1.02
N TRP A 159 -18.44 1.94 -0.28
CA TRP A 159 -17.72 1.34 -1.40
C TRP A 159 -17.64 2.29 -2.58
N TRP A 160 -16.59 2.18 -3.38
CA TRP A 160 -16.47 2.84 -4.67
C TRP A 160 -17.36 2.19 -5.74
N ASN A 161 -18.18 3.00 -6.42
CA ASN A 161 -19.05 2.57 -7.51
C ASN A 161 -19.01 3.51 -8.74
N HIS A 162 -17.97 4.35 -8.86
CA HIS A 162 -17.89 5.41 -9.88
C HIS A 162 -17.07 5.03 -11.12
N GLY A 163 -16.75 3.74 -11.32
CA GLY A 163 -15.98 3.27 -12.48
C GLY A 163 -14.47 3.48 -12.35
N ILE A 164 -13.76 3.54 -13.48
CA ILE A 164 -12.30 3.77 -13.50
C ILE A 164 -12.03 5.28 -13.57
N PRO A 165 -11.25 5.86 -12.64
CA PRO A 165 -10.88 7.27 -12.70
C PRO A 165 -10.06 7.59 -13.95
N THR A 166 -10.42 8.66 -14.65
CA THR A 166 -9.70 9.16 -15.84
C THR A 166 -8.97 10.48 -15.58
N GLU A 167 -9.22 11.10 -14.45
CA GLU A 167 -8.66 12.39 -14.03
C GLU A 167 -8.34 12.38 -12.53
N ASN A 168 -7.63 13.40 -12.07
CA ASN A 168 -7.37 13.57 -10.64
C ASN A 168 -8.69 13.74 -9.91
N THR A 169 -8.93 12.88 -8.92
CA THR A 169 -10.22 12.79 -8.26
C THR A 169 -10.04 13.01 -6.76
N GLU A 170 -10.60 14.09 -6.22
CA GLU A 170 -10.75 14.24 -4.78
C GLU A 170 -11.67 13.17 -4.22
N VAL A 171 -11.27 12.55 -3.12
CA VAL A 171 -11.98 11.41 -2.53
C VAL A 171 -12.06 11.53 -1.02
N TRP A 172 -13.02 10.84 -0.43
CA TRP A 172 -13.15 10.76 1.01
C TRP A 172 -12.09 9.84 1.63
N SER A 173 -11.82 8.71 0.97
CA SER A 173 -10.77 7.75 1.35
C SER A 173 -10.20 7.07 0.11
N THR A 174 -8.92 6.67 0.19
CA THR A 174 -8.26 5.89 -0.86
C THR A 174 -7.07 5.11 -0.32
N PHE A 175 -6.85 3.92 -0.87
CA PHE A 175 -5.60 3.16 -0.74
C PHE A 175 -5.58 2.07 -1.79
N ASN A 176 -4.68 2.19 -2.76
CA ASN A 176 -4.71 1.39 -3.98
C ASN A 176 -3.32 0.86 -4.32
N GLY A 177 -2.73 0.08 -3.40
CA GLY A 177 -1.45 -0.61 -3.57
C GLY A 177 -0.20 0.26 -3.42
N VAL A 178 -0.20 1.48 -3.94
CA VAL A 178 0.82 2.50 -3.68
C VAL A 178 0.12 3.75 -3.16
N CYS A 179 0.37 4.10 -1.90
CA CYS A 179 -0.24 5.23 -1.24
C CYS A 179 0.81 6.06 -0.51
N VAL A 180 0.78 7.37 -0.73
CA VAL A 180 1.68 8.35 -0.14
C VAL A 180 0.89 9.18 0.85
N TYR A 181 1.48 9.43 2.00
CA TYR A 181 0.92 10.22 3.08
C TYR A 181 1.89 11.32 3.45
N ASP A 182 1.35 12.49 3.79
CA ASP A 182 2.10 13.51 4.51
C ASP A 182 2.53 12.95 5.88
N ALA A 183 3.82 13.03 6.18
CA ALA A 183 4.37 12.48 7.41
C ALA A 183 3.89 13.24 8.65
N LYS A 184 3.51 14.51 8.52
CA LYS A 184 3.16 15.40 9.62
C LYS A 184 1.99 14.87 10.45
N ALA A 185 0.97 14.32 9.81
CA ALA A 185 -0.15 13.69 10.52
C ALA A 185 0.33 12.53 11.42
N PHE A 186 1.28 11.71 10.96
CA PHE A 186 1.83 10.62 11.78
C PHE A 186 2.74 11.12 12.90
N GLN A 187 3.46 12.22 12.67
CA GLN A 187 4.26 12.91 13.69
C GLN A 187 3.39 13.47 14.81
N GLU A 188 2.20 13.96 14.46
CA GLU A 188 1.17 14.44 15.40
C GLU A 188 0.35 13.32 16.04
N GLY A 189 0.60 12.05 15.68
CA GLY A 189 0.06 10.88 16.36
C GLY A 189 -0.95 10.05 15.57
N ALA A 190 -1.21 10.34 14.29
CA ALA A 190 -2.06 9.49 13.45
C ALA A 190 -1.50 8.06 13.40
N ARG A 191 -2.36 7.04 13.49
CA ARG A 191 -1.99 5.62 13.40
C ARG A 191 -3.10 4.82 12.72
N PHE A 192 -2.72 3.74 12.05
CA PHE A 192 -3.69 2.82 11.46
C PHE A 192 -4.48 2.12 12.56
N ALA A 193 -5.77 1.90 12.33
CA ALA A 193 -6.65 1.17 13.24
C ALA A 193 -7.70 0.37 12.45
N GLY A 194 -8.33 -0.61 13.09
CA GLY A 194 -9.39 -1.41 12.47
C GLY A 194 -10.82 -0.95 12.80
N VAL A 195 -10.97 0.16 13.54
CA VAL A 195 -12.26 0.71 13.95
C VAL A 195 -12.33 2.15 13.47
N ASN A 196 -13.36 2.49 12.70
CA ASN A 196 -13.57 3.80 12.14
C ASN A 196 -13.95 4.79 13.25
N PRO A 197 -13.20 5.88 13.47
CA PRO A 197 -13.46 6.81 14.57
C PRO A 197 -14.76 7.60 14.39
N ARG A 198 -15.26 7.73 13.15
CA ARG A 198 -16.51 8.44 12.84
C ARG A 198 -17.74 7.59 13.12
N THR A 199 -17.71 6.31 12.77
CA THR A 199 -18.88 5.41 12.90
C THR A 199 -18.83 4.52 14.13
N GLY A 200 -17.65 4.29 14.71
CA GLY A 200 -17.44 3.32 15.78
C GLY A 200 -17.44 1.86 15.32
N GLU A 201 -17.52 1.60 14.01
CA GLU A 201 -17.63 0.26 13.44
C GLU A 201 -16.29 -0.26 12.90
N ILE A 202 -16.21 -1.59 12.73
CA ILE A 202 -15.09 -2.23 12.03
C ILE A 202 -15.09 -1.75 10.57
N ASP A 203 -13.93 -1.33 10.08
CA ASP A 203 -13.79 -0.85 8.70
C ASP A 203 -12.40 -1.20 8.16
N CYS A 204 -12.19 -0.99 6.85
CA CYS A 204 -10.90 -1.17 6.21
C CYS A 204 -9.87 -0.25 6.87
N ASP A 205 -8.72 -0.78 7.28
CA ASP A 205 -7.69 -0.03 8.01
C ASP A 205 -7.21 1.22 7.25
N THR A 206 -7.25 1.16 5.93
CA THR A 206 -6.86 2.24 5.04
C THR A 206 -7.97 3.28 4.81
N THR A 207 -9.23 2.91 4.98
CA THR A 207 -10.31 3.88 5.14
C THR A 207 -10.23 4.55 6.51
N VAL A 208 -9.94 3.78 7.55
CA VAL A 208 -9.82 4.30 8.92
C VAL A 208 -8.71 5.33 9.04
N ILE A 209 -7.53 5.10 8.45
CA ILE A 209 -6.46 6.11 8.49
C ILE A 209 -6.86 7.42 7.79
N CYS A 210 -7.65 7.36 6.72
CA CYS A 210 -8.19 8.56 6.07
C CYS A 210 -9.12 9.34 7.01
N GLU A 211 -9.98 8.64 7.77
CA GLU A 211 -10.85 9.27 8.77
C GLU A 211 -10.05 9.88 9.93
N VAL A 212 -8.95 9.24 10.35
CA VAL A 212 -8.02 9.78 11.35
C VAL A 212 -7.36 11.06 10.85
N PHE A 213 -6.84 11.05 9.61
CA PHE A 213 -6.25 12.23 8.97
C PHE A 213 -7.26 13.38 8.89
N ARG A 214 -8.49 13.09 8.44
CA ARG A 214 -9.59 14.07 8.39
C ARG A 214 -9.92 14.66 9.76
N ALA A 215 -9.98 13.85 10.81
CA ALA A 215 -10.21 14.32 12.18
C ALA A 215 -9.07 15.24 12.71
N MET A 216 -7.89 15.17 12.10
CA MET A 216 -6.73 16.01 12.38
C MET A 216 -6.59 17.21 11.42
N ASN A 217 -7.58 17.45 10.55
CA ASN A 217 -7.59 18.48 9.49
C ASN A 217 -6.58 18.26 8.34
N TYR A 218 -6.22 17.00 8.09
CA TYR A 218 -5.48 16.57 6.89
C TYR A 218 -6.49 15.92 5.93
N ASP A 219 -7.26 16.73 5.23
CA ASP A 219 -8.43 16.28 4.48
C ASP A 219 -8.32 16.40 2.95
N ASN A 220 -7.17 16.86 2.46
CA ASN A 220 -6.85 16.87 1.03
C ASN A 220 -6.41 15.48 0.59
N ILE A 221 -7.38 14.65 0.19
CA ILE A 221 -7.17 13.25 -0.21
C ILE A 221 -7.49 13.10 -1.70
N VAL A 222 -6.50 12.66 -2.47
CA VAL A 222 -6.58 12.63 -3.94
C VAL A 222 -6.26 11.24 -4.49
N MET A 223 -7.07 10.79 -5.45
CA MET A 223 -6.79 9.62 -6.27
C MET A 223 -6.39 10.05 -7.68
N LEU A 224 -5.16 9.74 -8.08
CA LEU A 224 -4.65 10.02 -9.43
C LEU A 224 -5.08 8.93 -10.42
N PRO A 225 -5.19 9.25 -11.73
CA PRO A 225 -5.51 8.28 -12.78
C PRO A 225 -4.30 7.38 -13.13
N ILE A 226 -3.62 6.86 -12.12
CA ILE A 226 -2.47 5.97 -12.21
C ILE A 226 -2.93 4.56 -11.84
N ASN A 227 -2.81 3.62 -12.78
CA ASN A 227 -3.30 2.27 -12.57
C ASN A 227 -2.27 1.39 -11.84
N VAL A 228 -2.67 0.85 -10.69
CA VAL A 228 -2.00 -0.24 -9.99
C VAL A 228 -2.77 -1.53 -10.25
N ARG A 229 -2.09 -2.60 -10.65
CA ARG A 229 -2.74 -3.86 -11.03
C ARG A 229 -2.59 -4.90 -9.94
N HIS A 230 -3.72 -5.44 -9.51
CA HIS A 230 -3.75 -6.63 -8.70
C HIS A 230 -3.62 -7.89 -9.60
N PRO A 231 -2.64 -8.77 -9.38
CA PRO A 231 -2.48 -10.03 -10.10
C PRO A 231 -3.71 -10.94 -9.97
N PRO A 232 -3.91 -11.89 -10.91
CA PRO A 232 -5.04 -12.82 -10.86
C PRO A 232 -5.13 -13.60 -9.55
N THR A 233 -6.24 -13.43 -8.82
CA THR A 233 -6.54 -14.16 -7.57
C THR A 233 -7.45 -15.35 -7.82
N SER A 234 -8.40 -15.23 -8.74
CA SER A 234 -9.38 -16.27 -9.06
C SER A 234 -9.00 -17.12 -10.27
N ILE A 235 -9.57 -18.33 -10.37
CA ILE A 235 -9.42 -19.19 -11.55
C ILE A 235 -9.94 -18.46 -12.81
N LYS A 236 -11.06 -17.74 -12.69
CA LYS A 236 -11.65 -16.96 -13.78
C LYS A 236 -10.67 -15.90 -14.30
N GLU A 237 -10.06 -15.13 -13.40
CA GLU A 237 -9.05 -14.12 -13.75
C GLU A 237 -7.81 -14.76 -14.38
N ARG A 238 -7.34 -15.89 -13.84
CA ARG A 238 -6.20 -16.62 -14.41
C ARG A 238 -6.51 -17.08 -15.83
N LEU A 239 -7.67 -17.70 -16.06
CA LEU A 239 -8.10 -18.14 -17.39
C LEU A 239 -8.25 -16.97 -18.36
N TYR A 240 -8.82 -15.85 -17.91
CA TYR A 240 -8.91 -14.62 -18.71
C TYR A 240 -7.53 -14.11 -19.13
N TYR A 241 -6.60 -14.03 -18.17
CA TYR A 241 -5.24 -13.58 -18.41
C TYR A 241 -4.47 -14.49 -19.38
N PHE A 242 -4.59 -15.82 -19.22
CA PHE A 242 -4.02 -16.80 -20.15
C PHE A 242 -4.59 -16.63 -21.57
N LYS A 243 -5.90 -16.47 -21.72
CA LYS A 243 -6.54 -16.22 -23.03
C LYS A 243 -6.03 -14.93 -23.67
N GLN A 244 -5.93 -13.83 -22.91
CA GLN A 244 -5.39 -12.57 -23.44
C GLN A 244 -3.94 -12.71 -23.90
N GLN A 245 -3.08 -13.41 -23.14
CA GLN A 245 -1.69 -13.64 -23.55
C GLN A 245 -1.56 -14.47 -24.83
N LEU A 246 -2.43 -15.46 -25.02
CA LEU A 246 -2.49 -16.25 -26.26
C LEU A 246 -2.93 -15.40 -27.45
N LEU A 247 -3.92 -14.52 -27.26
CA LEU A 247 -4.47 -13.65 -28.32
C LEU A 247 -3.57 -12.46 -28.68
N ARG A 248 -2.70 -12.00 -27.77
CA ARG A 248 -1.71 -10.94 -28.03
C ARG A 248 -0.41 -11.44 -28.68
N ARG A 249 -0.30 -12.75 -28.95
CA ARG A 249 0.86 -13.38 -29.60
C ARG A 249 0.66 -13.63 -31.11
N THR A 250 -0.38 -13.06 -31.70
CA THR A 250 -0.62 -12.93 -33.15
C THR A 250 -0.56 -11.47 -33.53
#